data_AF-A0A842HC15-F1
#
_entry.id   AF-A0A842HC15-F1
#
_cell.length_a   1.000
_cell.length_b   1.000
_cell.length_c   1.000
_cell.angle_alpha   90.00
_cell.angle_beta   90.00
_cell.angle_gamma   90.00
#
_symmetry.space_group_name_H-M   'P 1'
#
loop_
_entity.id
_entity.type
_entity.pdbx_description
1 polymer ?
#
loop_
_entity_poly.entity_id
_entity_poly.type
_entity_poly.pdbx_seq_one_letter_code
_entity_poly.pdbx_strand_id
1 'polypeptide(L)'
;MFKYVHPTIFSFDVEWIPDPKAAQMLYGVAYDPPHNTHDAFRKIWAESGATPENPRPWVKTALCRIVSICGIFREAGAAGGVSLKLVSMPADTSDPAKCAEPRILEMFLKAVGGSKPQLVGFNSVNADVPIIVQRAIIHGLDSHGFAKRPEKPWEGIDYFSNAGDFHVDLAHGLARGVNTPRLHEIATLSGIPGKIDAAGDQVWDLYLRGHVDQIVDYNECDAFTTHLLWARMAHFAGLLDKKAYETEQRAVRELLEECASQGKDHLRTYLHKWDELQEMMRGQYPNS
;
A
#
# COMPACT_ATOMS: atom_id res chain seq x y z
N MET A 1 -6.44 9.19 16.34
CA MET A 1 -7.51 9.03 15.33
C MET A 1 -7.58 10.28 14.49
N PHE A 2 -7.81 10.13 13.19
CA PHE A 2 -8.01 11.24 12.26
C PHE A 2 -9.36 11.93 12.54
N LYS A 3 -9.48 13.21 12.18
CA LYS A 3 -10.63 14.05 12.59
C LYS A 3 -11.68 14.27 11.51
N TYR A 4 -11.36 13.98 10.25
CA TYR A 4 -12.28 14.15 9.14
C TYR A 4 -11.99 13.18 7.99
N VAL A 5 -13.01 12.97 7.15
CA VAL A 5 -12.95 12.19 5.91
C VAL A 5 -12.95 13.20 4.76
N HIS A 6 -11.87 13.26 4.00
CA HIS A 6 -11.79 14.15 2.84
C HIS A 6 -12.72 13.64 1.71
N PRO A 7 -13.29 14.52 0.85
CA PRO A 7 -14.11 14.08 -0.28
C PRO A 7 -13.37 13.13 -1.23
N THR A 8 -12.05 13.27 -1.36
CA THR A 8 -11.19 12.37 -2.13
C THR A 8 -10.17 11.69 -1.21
N ILE A 9 -10.05 10.37 -1.30
CA ILE A 9 -9.15 9.56 -0.50
C ILE A 9 -8.39 8.61 -1.41
N PHE A 10 -7.10 8.40 -1.12
CA PHE A 10 -6.31 7.36 -1.75
C PHE A 10 -5.74 6.44 -0.66
N SER A 11 -6.38 5.28 -0.49
CA SER A 11 -5.90 4.22 0.40
C SER A 11 -4.92 3.34 -0.36
N PHE A 12 -3.66 3.29 0.05
CA PHE A 12 -2.60 2.72 -0.79
C PHE A 12 -1.61 1.88 0.00
N ASP A 13 -0.89 1.03 -0.75
CA ASP A 13 0.23 0.22 -0.29
C ASP A 13 1.36 0.23 -1.35
N VAL A 14 2.59 -0.05 -0.93
CA VAL A 14 3.78 0.02 -1.77
C VAL A 14 4.57 -1.26 -1.60
N GLU A 15 4.96 -1.87 -2.71
CA GLU A 15 5.87 -3.02 -2.69
C GLU A 15 7.25 -2.65 -3.21
N TRP A 16 8.28 -3.11 -2.49
CA TRP A 16 9.66 -2.81 -2.80
C TRP A 16 10.59 -3.99 -2.50
N ILE A 17 11.75 -3.96 -3.15
CA ILE A 17 12.82 -4.96 -3.04
C ILE A 17 14.16 -4.26 -2.82
N PRO A 18 15.22 -4.96 -2.38
CA PRO A 18 16.58 -4.42 -2.49
C PRO A 18 16.89 -4.00 -3.93
N ASP A 19 17.62 -2.90 -4.14
CA ASP A 19 17.89 -2.36 -5.47
C ASP A 19 19.22 -2.88 -6.03
N PRO A 20 19.23 -3.69 -7.11
CA PRO A 20 20.48 -4.14 -7.73
C PRO A 20 21.36 -2.98 -8.20
N LYS A 21 20.78 -1.82 -8.55
CA LYS A 21 21.55 -0.65 -8.93
C LYS A 21 22.26 -0.01 -7.74
N ALA A 22 21.61 0.03 -6.57
CA ALA A 22 22.24 0.48 -5.34
C ALA A 22 23.41 -0.45 -4.95
N ALA A 23 23.24 -1.77 -5.09
CA ALA A 23 24.32 -2.73 -4.83
C ALA A 23 25.54 -2.48 -5.73
N GLN A 24 25.32 -2.15 -7.00
CA GLN A 24 26.41 -1.77 -7.90
C GLN A 24 27.11 -0.50 -7.45
N MET A 25 26.35 0.57 -7.23
CA MET A 25 26.93 1.89 -6.98
C MET A 25 27.65 1.99 -5.64
N LEU A 26 27.18 1.27 -4.62
CA LEU A 26 27.72 1.37 -3.26
C LEU A 26 28.72 0.25 -2.93
N TYR A 27 28.56 -0.93 -3.54
CA TYR A 27 29.30 -2.12 -3.14
C TYR A 27 30.05 -2.81 -4.28
N GLY A 28 30.03 -2.24 -5.49
CA GLY A 28 30.77 -2.77 -6.63
C GLY A 28 30.28 -4.11 -7.16
N VAL A 29 29.07 -4.53 -6.80
CA VAL A 29 28.43 -5.70 -7.42
C VAL A 29 28.18 -5.38 -8.90
N ALA A 30 28.48 -6.29 -9.82
CA ALA A 30 28.14 -6.05 -11.23
C ALA A 30 26.63 -5.73 -11.37
N TYR A 31 26.23 -5.05 -12.44
CA TYR A 31 24.80 -4.84 -12.74
C TYR A 31 24.47 -5.56 -14.05
N ASP A 32 23.87 -6.75 -13.91
CA ASP A 32 23.42 -7.60 -15.01
C ASP A 32 22.12 -8.31 -14.60
N PRO A 33 21.01 -7.57 -14.42
CA PRO A 33 19.72 -8.20 -14.19
C PRO A 33 19.22 -8.93 -15.46
N PRO A 34 18.56 -10.09 -15.33
CA PRO A 34 18.19 -10.73 -14.07
C PRO A 34 19.31 -11.56 -13.43
N HIS A 35 20.36 -11.91 -14.18
CA HIS A 35 21.38 -12.91 -13.83
C HIS A 35 22.02 -12.73 -12.45
N ASN A 36 22.31 -11.48 -12.05
CA ASN A 36 23.00 -11.20 -10.78
C ASN A 36 22.13 -10.52 -9.72
N THR A 37 20.82 -10.44 -9.94
CA THR A 37 19.86 -9.81 -9.00
C THR A 37 19.95 -10.42 -7.61
N HIS A 38 20.09 -11.75 -7.54
CA HIS A 38 20.17 -12.47 -6.27
C HIS A 38 21.45 -12.12 -5.49
N ASP A 39 22.60 -11.99 -6.18
CA ASP A 39 23.86 -11.61 -5.54
C ASP A 39 23.82 -10.17 -5.04
N ALA A 40 23.18 -9.27 -5.79
CA ALA A 40 22.93 -7.91 -5.35
C ALA A 40 22.06 -7.86 -4.08
N PHE A 41 20.99 -8.66 -4.01
CA PHE A 41 20.14 -8.74 -2.81
C PHE A 41 20.93 -9.26 -1.61
N ARG A 42 21.67 -10.37 -1.77
CA ARG A 42 22.54 -10.92 -0.72
C ARG A 42 23.54 -9.90 -0.21
N LYS A 43 24.15 -9.13 -1.12
CA LYS A 43 25.10 -8.09 -0.73
C LYS A 43 24.42 -7.00 0.10
N ILE A 44 23.27 -6.49 -0.33
CA ILE A 44 22.52 -5.48 0.42
C ILE A 44 22.11 -6.00 1.80
N TRP A 45 21.64 -7.24 1.91
CA TRP A 45 21.30 -7.85 3.20
C TRP A 45 22.53 -7.99 4.11
N ALA A 46 23.67 -8.44 3.57
CA ALA A 46 24.91 -8.52 4.33
C ALA A 46 25.33 -7.15 4.89
N GLU A 47 25.28 -6.10 4.08
CA GLU A 47 25.57 -4.72 4.49
C GLU A 47 24.51 -4.13 5.42
N SER A 48 23.31 -4.73 5.47
CA SER A 48 22.22 -4.39 6.38
C SER A 48 22.24 -5.21 7.68
N GLY A 49 23.31 -5.99 7.91
CA GLY A 49 23.51 -6.73 9.16
C GLY A 49 22.90 -8.14 9.16
N ALA A 50 22.85 -8.82 8.02
CA ALA A 50 22.37 -10.19 7.95
C ALA A 50 23.19 -11.14 8.84
N THR A 51 22.49 -12.01 9.57
CA THR A 51 23.09 -13.09 10.39
C THR A 51 22.48 -14.43 10.00
N PRO A 52 23.02 -15.58 10.45
CA PRO A 52 22.38 -16.88 10.24
C PRO A 52 20.93 -16.94 10.77
N GLU A 53 20.65 -16.25 11.89
CA GLU A 53 19.34 -16.18 12.53
C GLU A 53 18.39 -15.19 11.84
N ASN A 54 18.95 -14.16 11.20
CA ASN A 54 18.22 -13.16 10.42
C ASN A 54 18.93 -12.89 9.09
N PRO A 55 18.84 -13.80 8.11
CA PRO A 55 19.60 -13.70 6.87
C PRO A 55 19.10 -12.61 5.93
N ARG A 56 17.92 -12.04 6.21
CA ARG A 56 17.21 -11.05 5.39
C ARG A 56 16.69 -9.92 6.29
N PRO A 57 17.58 -9.13 6.91
CA PRO A 57 17.19 -8.06 7.82
C PRO A 57 16.47 -6.95 7.06
N TRP A 58 15.85 -6.04 7.81
CA TRP A 58 15.28 -4.83 7.23
C TRP A 58 16.36 -4.03 6.51
N VAL A 59 16.02 -3.56 5.31
CA VAL A 59 16.90 -2.78 4.44
C VAL A 59 16.44 -1.33 4.43
N LYS A 60 17.39 -0.39 4.56
CA LYS A 60 17.12 1.05 4.43
C LYS A 60 16.41 1.33 3.11
N THR A 61 15.30 2.06 3.16
CA THR A 61 14.44 2.29 1.97
C THR A 61 15.17 2.95 0.79
N ALA A 62 16.19 3.78 1.05
CA ALA A 62 17.07 4.32 0.00
C ALA A 62 17.84 3.25 -0.80
N LEU A 63 18.14 2.10 -0.18
CA LEU A 63 18.80 0.94 -0.79
C LEU A 63 17.81 -0.03 -1.45
N CYS A 64 16.51 0.28 -1.39
CA CYS A 64 15.46 -0.48 -2.04
C CYS A 64 15.03 0.19 -3.34
N ARG A 65 14.22 -0.49 -4.15
CA ARG A 65 13.49 0.05 -5.28
C ARG A 65 12.02 -0.36 -5.21
N ILE A 66 11.14 0.52 -5.66
CA ILE A 66 9.71 0.25 -5.77
C ILE A 66 9.45 -0.65 -6.99
N VAL A 67 8.55 -1.62 -6.79
CA VAL A 67 8.06 -2.57 -7.79
C VAL A 67 6.61 -2.28 -8.14
N SER A 68 5.79 -1.95 -7.14
CA SER A 68 4.41 -1.54 -7.37
C SER A 68 3.89 -0.55 -6.33
N ILE A 69 2.90 0.24 -6.72
CA ILE A 69 2.04 1.03 -5.84
C ILE A 69 0.60 0.74 -6.26
N CYS A 70 -0.20 0.18 -5.36
CA CYS A 70 -1.62 -0.03 -5.60
C CYS A 70 -2.45 0.73 -4.57
N GLY A 71 -3.69 1.06 -4.94
CA GLY A 71 -4.56 1.79 -4.03
C GLY A 71 -6.01 1.84 -4.48
N ILE A 72 -6.89 2.16 -3.54
CA ILE A 72 -8.30 2.45 -3.76
C ILE A 72 -8.47 3.97 -3.72
N PHE A 73 -8.84 4.53 -4.88
CA PHE A 73 -9.24 5.92 -4.97
C PHE A 73 -10.73 6.03 -4.71
N ARG A 74 -11.10 6.79 -3.68
CA ARG A 74 -12.47 7.02 -3.25
C ARG A 74 -12.85 8.47 -3.50
N GLU A 75 -14.01 8.67 -4.11
CA GLU A 75 -14.63 9.99 -4.30
C GLU A 75 -16.02 10.01 -3.67
N ALA A 76 -16.29 11.04 -2.87
CA ALA A 76 -17.61 11.29 -2.31
C ALA A 76 -18.56 11.81 -3.41
N GLY A 77 -19.71 11.16 -3.56
CA GLY A 77 -20.76 11.55 -4.50
C GLY A 77 -21.74 12.58 -3.93
N ALA A 78 -22.41 13.32 -4.82
CA ALA A 78 -23.33 14.42 -4.46
C ALA A 78 -24.55 14.02 -3.60
N ALA A 79 -24.87 12.72 -3.51
CA ALA A 79 -26.03 12.18 -2.77
C ALA A 79 -25.64 11.26 -1.60
N GLY A 80 -24.42 11.37 -1.07
CA GLY A 80 -23.93 10.51 0.02
C GLY A 80 -23.52 9.11 -0.41
N GLY A 81 -23.49 8.83 -1.72
CA GLY A 81 -22.83 7.66 -2.29
C GLY A 81 -21.31 7.86 -2.38
N VAL A 82 -20.60 6.79 -2.68
CA VAL A 82 -19.15 6.80 -2.91
C VAL A 82 -18.84 6.12 -4.24
N SER A 83 -17.84 6.62 -4.95
CA SER A 83 -17.26 5.97 -6.11
C SER A 83 -15.88 5.46 -5.72
N LEU A 84 -15.63 4.16 -5.93
CA LEU A 84 -14.34 3.53 -5.68
C LEU A 84 -13.70 3.11 -7.00
N LYS A 85 -12.39 3.27 -7.10
CA LYS A 85 -11.61 2.79 -8.24
C LYS A 85 -10.32 2.15 -7.75
N LEU A 86 -10.04 0.95 -8.23
CA LEU A 86 -8.74 0.33 -8.08
C LEU A 86 -7.72 1.02 -9.00
N VAL A 87 -6.60 1.44 -8.43
CA VAL A 87 -5.46 2.03 -9.14
C VAL A 87 -4.26 1.15 -8.91
N SER A 88 -3.66 0.66 -9.99
CA SER A 88 -2.47 -0.20 -9.95
C SER A 88 -1.35 0.45 -10.76
N MET A 89 -0.16 0.53 -10.18
CA MET A 89 1.04 1.06 -10.83
C MET A 89 2.16 0.04 -10.65
N PRO A 90 2.59 -0.68 -11.70
CA PRO A 90 2.12 -0.60 -13.09
C PRO A 90 0.72 -1.23 -13.27
N ALA A 91 -0.04 -0.72 -14.25
CA ALA A 91 -1.34 -1.31 -14.64
C ALA A 91 -1.21 -2.47 -15.64
N ASP A 92 -0.04 -2.61 -16.26
CA ASP A 92 0.27 -3.64 -17.25
C ASP A 92 1.71 -4.10 -16.99
N THR A 93 1.82 -5.29 -16.40
CA THR A 93 3.09 -5.90 -15.99
C THR A 93 3.84 -6.56 -17.14
N SER A 94 3.21 -6.68 -18.31
CA SER A 94 3.85 -7.23 -19.52
C SER A 94 4.73 -6.21 -20.25
N ASP A 95 4.57 -4.92 -19.96
CA ASP A 95 5.33 -3.82 -20.55
C ASP A 95 6.44 -3.35 -19.58
N PRO A 96 7.73 -3.64 -19.87
CA PRO A 96 8.85 -3.23 -19.01
C PRO A 96 8.97 -1.72 -18.84
N ALA A 97 8.54 -0.92 -19.83
CA ALA A 97 8.61 0.54 -19.74
C ALA A 97 7.60 1.07 -18.72
N LYS A 98 6.43 0.44 -18.61
CA LYS A 98 5.44 0.76 -17.57
C LYS A 98 5.89 0.28 -16.19
N CYS A 99 6.61 -0.83 -16.12
CA CYS A 99 7.18 -1.39 -14.88
C CYS A 99 8.43 -0.66 -14.37
N ALA A 100 8.96 0.30 -15.12
CA ALA A 100 10.12 1.08 -14.70
C ALA A 100 9.77 1.93 -13.47
N GLU A 101 10.60 1.85 -12.41
CA GLU A 101 10.37 2.58 -11.15
C GLU A 101 10.14 4.09 -11.34
N PRO A 102 10.91 4.82 -12.18
CA PRO A 102 10.63 6.24 -12.44
C PRO A 102 9.23 6.49 -12.98
N ARG A 103 8.70 5.57 -13.81
CA ARG A 103 7.37 5.70 -14.39
C ARG A 103 6.27 5.50 -13.33
N ILE A 104 6.43 4.50 -12.48
CA ILE A 104 5.53 4.24 -11.34
C ILE A 104 5.48 5.46 -10.42
N LEU A 105 6.64 5.97 -10.02
CA LEU A 105 6.77 7.16 -9.17
C LEU A 105 6.14 8.40 -9.82
N GLU A 106 6.43 8.66 -11.09
CA GLU A 106 5.89 9.82 -11.79
C GLU A 106 4.35 9.76 -11.86
N MET A 107 3.78 8.58 -12.11
CA MET A 107 2.33 8.39 -12.11
C MET A 107 1.71 8.68 -10.74
N PHE A 108 2.30 8.17 -9.66
CA PHE A 108 1.85 8.46 -8.30
C PHE A 108 1.93 9.95 -7.98
N LEU A 109 3.09 10.58 -8.22
CA LEU A 109 3.33 11.99 -7.90
C LEU A 109 2.38 12.91 -8.66
N LYS A 110 2.12 12.66 -9.95
CA LYS A 110 1.14 13.42 -10.75
C LYS A 110 -0.28 13.22 -10.23
N ALA A 111 -0.67 11.97 -9.94
CA ALA A 111 -2.02 11.67 -9.46
C ALA A 111 -2.29 12.37 -8.13
N VAL A 112 -1.41 12.20 -7.14
CA VAL A 112 -1.59 12.77 -5.79
C VAL A 112 -1.38 14.28 -5.81
N GLY A 113 -0.35 14.78 -6.49
CA GLY A 113 -0.06 16.21 -6.57
C GLY A 113 -1.16 17.02 -7.27
N GLY A 114 -1.82 16.43 -8.27
CA GLY A 114 -2.95 17.04 -8.99
C GLY A 114 -4.28 16.97 -8.23
N SER A 115 -4.67 15.77 -7.77
CA SER A 115 -5.99 15.54 -7.15
C SER A 115 -6.04 15.85 -5.65
N LYS A 116 -4.87 15.89 -5.00
CA LYS A 116 -4.70 16.22 -3.57
C LYS A 116 -5.64 15.44 -2.62
N PRO A 117 -5.70 14.10 -2.73
CA PRO A 117 -6.54 13.29 -1.86
C PRO A 117 -5.98 13.26 -0.43
N GLN A 118 -6.80 12.89 0.55
CA GLN A 118 -6.28 12.41 1.83
C GLN A 118 -5.62 11.04 1.57
N LEU A 119 -4.34 10.91 1.91
CA LEU A 119 -3.60 9.66 1.82
C LEU A 119 -3.90 8.80 3.03
N VAL A 120 -4.12 7.52 2.81
CA VAL A 120 -4.35 6.54 3.86
C VAL A 120 -3.46 5.32 3.61
N GLY A 121 -2.66 4.92 4.59
CA GLY A 121 -1.82 3.73 4.47
C GLY A 121 -1.55 3.09 5.84
N PHE A 122 -0.92 1.93 5.86
CA PHE A 122 -0.59 1.22 7.10
C PHE A 122 0.91 1.28 7.38
N ASN A 123 1.33 2.01 8.43
CA ASN A 123 2.74 2.33 8.69
C ASN A 123 3.40 3.17 7.56
N SER A 124 2.57 3.88 6.79
CA SER A 124 2.97 4.65 5.61
C SER A 124 3.78 5.92 5.92
N VAL A 125 3.70 6.45 7.14
CA VAL A 125 4.57 7.56 7.59
C VAL A 125 6.02 7.10 7.75
N ASN A 126 6.23 5.85 8.15
CA ASN A 126 7.58 5.33 8.42
C ASN A 126 8.18 4.55 7.23
N ALA A 127 7.35 4.08 6.30
CA ALA A 127 7.78 3.25 5.18
C ALA A 127 7.42 3.86 3.81
N ASP A 128 6.14 3.86 3.44
CA ASP A 128 5.66 4.11 2.07
C ASP A 128 5.97 5.53 1.56
N VAL A 129 5.57 6.57 2.30
CA VAL A 129 5.86 7.95 1.90
C VAL A 129 7.37 8.21 1.90
N PRO A 130 8.15 7.79 2.93
CA PRO A 130 9.60 7.89 2.88
C PRO A 130 10.26 7.23 1.67
N ILE A 131 9.87 5.99 1.29
CA ILE A 131 10.47 5.33 0.12
C ILE A 131 10.09 6.05 -1.18
N ILE A 132 8.83 6.49 -1.33
CA ILE A 132 8.39 7.26 -2.50
C ILE A 132 9.25 8.53 -2.65
N VAL A 133 9.44 9.30 -1.57
CA VAL A 133 10.27 10.52 -1.59
C VAL A 133 11.72 10.21 -1.92
N GLN A 134 12.33 9.25 -1.20
CA GLN A 134 13.74 8.92 -1.38
C GLN A 134 14.01 8.45 -2.81
N ARG A 135 13.15 7.59 -3.36
CA ARG A 135 13.30 7.06 -4.71
C ARG A 135 13.00 8.11 -5.78
N ALA A 136 12.03 8.99 -5.56
CA ALA A 136 11.80 10.14 -6.45
C ALA A 136 13.03 11.06 -6.53
N ILE A 137 13.68 11.33 -5.39
CA ILE A 137 14.91 12.13 -5.33
C ILE A 137 16.06 11.40 -6.04
N ILE A 138 16.25 10.11 -5.80
CA ILE A 138 17.29 9.29 -6.44
C ILE A 138 17.16 9.31 -7.97
N HIS A 139 15.93 9.29 -8.49
CA HIS A 139 15.65 9.38 -9.93
C HIS A 139 15.58 10.82 -10.47
N GLY A 140 15.72 11.85 -9.62
CA GLY A 140 15.67 13.25 -10.03
C GLY A 140 14.30 13.72 -10.54
N LEU A 141 13.20 13.18 -9.99
CA LEU A 141 11.84 13.47 -10.44
C LEU A 141 11.27 14.76 -9.85
N ASP A 142 10.41 15.44 -10.62
CA ASP A 142 9.58 16.55 -10.12
C ASP A 142 8.46 16.01 -9.21
N SER A 143 8.17 16.73 -8.12
CA SER A 143 7.14 16.29 -7.18
C SER A 143 5.71 16.50 -7.69
N HIS A 144 5.52 17.28 -8.76
CA HIS A 144 4.20 17.62 -9.31
C HIS A 144 3.22 18.20 -8.29
N GLY A 145 3.74 18.88 -7.28
CA GLY A 145 2.96 19.47 -6.19
C GLY A 145 2.75 18.56 -4.98
N PHE A 146 3.12 17.27 -5.05
CA PHE A 146 3.09 16.35 -3.91
C PHE A 146 3.91 16.87 -2.72
N ALA A 147 5.09 17.44 -2.98
CA ALA A 147 5.97 17.99 -1.96
C ALA A 147 5.66 19.45 -1.58
N LYS A 148 4.60 20.05 -2.15
CA LYS A 148 4.23 21.44 -1.82
C LYS A 148 3.54 21.47 -0.47
N ARG A 149 4.04 22.34 0.42
CA ARG A 149 3.55 22.46 1.79
C ARG A 149 3.06 23.89 2.09
N PRO A 150 2.05 24.06 2.95
CA PRO A 150 1.65 25.37 3.46
C PRO A 150 2.73 25.95 4.40
N GLU A 151 2.60 27.23 4.76
CA GLU A 151 3.51 27.86 5.73
C GLU A 151 3.36 27.21 7.11
N LYS A 152 2.12 26.95 7.55
CA LYS A 152 1.86 26.17 8.76
C LYS A 152 1.12 24.87 8.42
N PRO A 153 1.44 23.74 9.07
CA PRO A 153 0.90 22.44 8.69
C PRO A 153 -0.63 22.28 8.77
N TRP A 154 -1.32 23.14 9.53
CA TRP A 154 -2.78 23.12 9.67
C TRP A 154 -3.51 24.04 8.68
N GLU A 155 -2.78 24.81 7.87
CA GLU A 155 -3.35 25.78 6.92
C GLU A 155 -3.71 25.14 5.57
N GLY A 156 -3.37 23.87 5.35
CA GLY A 156 -3.66 23.20 4.09
C GLY A 156 -3.18 21.75 4.03
N ILE A 157 -2.99 21.28 2.81
CA ILE A 157 -2.53 19.91 2.52
C ILE A 157 -1.04 19.81 2.83
N ASP A 158 -0.71 18.93 3.75
CA ASP A 158 0.66 18.59 4.09
C ASP A 158 0.77 17.09 4.38
N TYR A 159 1.27 16.32 3.40
CA TYR A 159 1.47 14.87 3.52
C TYR A 159 2.65 14.48 4.42
N PHE A 160 3.44 15.45 4.88
CA PHE A 160 4.62 15.22 5.73
C PHE A 160 4.40 15.65 7.17
N SER A 161 3.21 16.16 7.48
CA SER A 161 2.85 16.64 8.80
C SER A 161 2.24 15.53 9.64
N ASN A 162 2.77 15.35 10.85
CA ASN A 162 2.14 14.51 11.88
C ASN A 162 0.99 15.22 12.61
N ALA A 163 0.71 16.48 12.29
CA ALA A 163 -0.33 17.30 12.93
C ALA A 163 -1.61 17.45 12.09
N GLY A 164 -1.54 17.15 10.79
CA GLY A 164 -2.68 17.18 9.88
C GLY A 164 -3.26 15.79 9.64
N ASP A 165 -4.46 15.74 9.07
CA ASP A 165 -5.12 14.48 8.68
C ASP A 165 -5.13 14.29 7.15
N PHE A 166 -4.27 14.98 6.40
CA PHE A 166 -4.11 14.71 4.96
C PHE A 166 -3.25 13.47 4.66
N HIS A 167 -2.50 12.99 5.65
CA HIS A 167 -1.87 11.68 5.64
C HIS A 167 -2.28 10.93 6.91
N VAL A 168 -3.10 9.91 6.74
CA VAL A 168 -3.63 9.07 7.81
C VAL A 168 -2.86 7.75 7.82
N ASP A 169 -2.01 7.58 8.84
CA ASP A 169 -1.37 6.30 9.13
C ASP A 169 -2.24 5.46 10.07
N LEU A 170 -2.79 4.36 9.56
CA LEU A 170 -3.68 3.49 10.31
C LEU A 170 -2.96 2.82 11.50
N ALA A 171 -1.69 2.44 11.32
CA ALA A 171 -0.92 1.80 12.39
C ALA A 171 -0.72 2.75 13.58
N HIS A 172 -0.42 4.02 13.29
CA HIS A 172 -0.30 5.07 14.31
C HIS A 172 -1.63 5.38 15.01
N GLY A 173 -2.73 5.29 14.27
CA GLY A 173 -4.08 5.43 14.84
C GLY A 173 -4.46 4.32 15.81
N LEU A 174 -3.92 3.12 15.64
CA LEU A 174 -4.24 1.93 16.44
C LEU A 174 -3.41 1.84 17.72
N ALA A 175 -2.08 1.91 17.61
CA ALA A 175 -1.18 1.71 18.75
C ALA A 175 0.21 2.32 18.50
N ARG A 176 1.12 2.12 19.46
CA ARG A 176 2.53 2.52 19.37
C ARG A 176 3.44 1.42 19.92
N GLY A 177 4.65 1.33 19.39
CA GLY A 177 5.69 0.41 19.86
C GLY A 177 5.26 -1.05 19.72
N VAL A 178 5.56 -1.87 20.72
CA VAL A 178 5.33 -3.33 20.74
C VAL A 178 3.87 -3.75 20.57
N ASN A 179 2.92 -2.84 20.82
CA ASN A 179 1.49 -3.11 20.67
C ASN A 179 0.96 -2.80 19.27
N THR A 180 1.82 -2.31 18.36
CA THR A 180 1.41 -2.00 16.99
C THR A 180 1.19 -3.32 16.23
N PRO A 181 -0.05 -3.65 15.84
CA PRO A 181 -0.30 -4.87 15.10
C PRO A 181 0.23 -4.76 13.68
N ARG A 182 0.45 -5.91 13.02
CA ARG A 182 0.61 -5.99 11.57
C ARG A 182 -0.75 -5.77 10.89
N LEU A 183 -0.74 -5.29 9.65
CA LEU A 183 -1.97 -5.13 8.85
C LEU A 183 -2.78 -6.44 8.82
N HIS A 184 -2.11 -7.56 8.54
CA HIS A 184 -2.73 -8.88 8.53
C HIS A 184 -3.44 -9.22 9.86
N GLU A 185 -2.84 -8.91 11.01
CA GLU A 185 -3.39 -9.25 12.32
C GLU A 185 -4.69 -8.48 12.58
N ILE A 186 -4.64 -7.15 12.47
CA ILE A 186 -5.81 -6.31 12.77
C ILE A 186 -6.92 -6.45 11.73
N ALA A 187 -6.57 -6.67 10.45
CA ALA A 187 -7.55 -6.92 9.40
C ALA A 187 -8.25 -8.27 9.60
N THR A 188 -7.49 -9.35 9.80
CA THR A 188 -8.07 -10.70 9.95
C THR A 188 -8.97 -10.79 11.18
N LEU A 189 -8.54 -10.22 12.32
CA LEU A 189 -9.37 -10.12 13.53
C LEU A 189 -10.57 -9.18 13.37
N SER A 190 -10.52 -8.32 12.36
CA SER A 190 -11.65 -7.51 11.92
C SER A 190 -12.59 -8.27 10.95
N GLY A 191 -12.30 -9.52 10.61
CA GLY A 191 -13.06 -10.23 9.58
C GLY A 191 -12.84 -9.65 8.17
N ILE A 192 -11.73 -8.95 7.95
CA ILE A 192 -11.28 -8.42 6.66
C ILE A 192 -10.08 -9.29 6.24
N PRO A 193 -9.96 -9.72 4.97
CA PRO A 193 -8.78 -10.45 4.54
C PRO A 193 -7.51 -9.66 4.80
N GLY A 194 -6.55 -10.24 5.51
CA GLY A 194 -5.17 -9.76 5.54
C GLY A 194 -4.38 -10.38 4.39
N LYS A 195 -3.13 -10.78 4.68
CA LYS A 195 -2.35 -11.67 3.82
C LYS A 195 -3.16 -12.91 3.42
N ILE A 196 -3.40 -13.09 2.12
CA ILE A 196 -4.07 -14.26 1.54
C ILE A 196 -3.00 -15.30 1.18
N ASP A 197 -3.24 -16.58 1.51
CA ASP A 197 -2.28 -17.70 1.48
C ASP A 197 -1.71 -18.10 0.10
N ALA A 198 -1.79 -17.24 -0.91
CA ALA A 198 -1.13 -17.45 -2.20
C ALA A 198 0.37 -17.11 -2.06
N ALA A 199 1.13 -18.15 -1.71
CA ALA A 199 2.58 -18.25 -1.60
C ALA A 199 3.21 -17.62 -0.34
N GLY A 200 3.81 -18.48 0.50
CA GLY A 200 4.78 -18.08 1.52
C GLY A 200 6.08 -17.49 0.94
N ASP A 201 6.08 -17.19 -0.35
CA ASP A 201 7.17 -16.52 -1.05
C ASP A 201 7.15 -15.05 -0.69
N GLN A 202 8.34 -14.54 -0.39
CA GLN A 202 8.50 -13.12 -0.12
C GLN A 202 8.52 -12.36 -1.45
N VAL A 203 8.18 -11.07 -1.43
CA VAL A 203 8.07 -10.21 -2.62
C VAL A 203 9.35 -10.25 -3.49
N TRP A 204 10.52 -10.33 -2.85
CA TRP A 204 11.79 -10.48 -3.57
C TRP A 204 11.95 -11.85 -4.24
N ASP A 205 11.42 -12.94 -3.67
CA ASP A 205 11.47 -14.28 -4.26
C ASP A 205 10.54 -14.36 -5.51
N LEU A 206 9.41 -13.64 -5.49
CA LEU A 206 8.57 -13.43 -6.69
C LEU A 206 9.33 -12.62 -7.75
N TYR A 207 9.98 -11.54 -7.35
CA TYR A 207 10.73 -10.69 -8.27
C TYR A 207 11.89 -11.45 -8.95
N LEU A 208 12.64 -12.26 -8.19
CA LEU A 208 13.74 -13.07 -8.73
C LEU A 208 13.27 -14.09 -9.78
N ARG A 209 12.02 -14.55 -9.68
CA ARG A 209 11.38 -15.44 -10.66
C ARG A 209 10.69 -14.71 -11.80
N GLY A 210 10.69 -13.37 -11.81
CA GLY A 210 10.04 -12.55 -12.82
C GLY A 210 8.53 -12.40 -12.66
N HIS A 211 7.97 -12.76 -11.50
CA HIS A 211 6.53 -12.69 -11.23
C HIS A 211 6.09 -11.32 -10.70
N VAL A 212 6.30 -10.27 -11.50
CA VAL A 212 5.88 -8.89 -11.13
C VAL A 212 4.35 -8.77 -11.09
N ASP A 213 3.65 -9.51 -11.95
CA ASP A 213 2.20 -9.71 -11.93
C ASP A 213 1.71 -10.11 -10.52
N GLN A 214 2.31 -11.14 -9.92
CA GLN A 214 1.91 -11.61 -8.60
C GLN A 214 2.23 -10.61 -7.48
N ILE A 215 3.28 -9.79 -7.63
CA ILE A 215 3.59 -8.69 -6.70
C ILE A 215 2.51 -7.60 -6.78
N VAL A 216 2.04 -7.29 -7.99
CA VAL A 216 0.92 -6.35 -8.18
C VAL A 216 -0.36 -6.93 -7.59
N ASP A 217 -0.68 -8.20 -7.87
CA ASP A 217 -1.87 -8.86 -7.31
C ASP A 217 -1.89 -8.84 -5.78
N TYR A 218 -0.73 -9.07 -5.15
CA TYR A 218 -0.55 -8.97 -3.70
C TYR A 218 -0.82 -7.55 -3.19
N ASN A 219 -0.19 -6.55 -3.79
CA ASN A 219 -0.34 -5.14 -3.40
C ASN A 219 -1.79 -4.64 -3.59
N GLU A 220 -2.49 -5.10 -4.64
CA GLU A 220 -3.91 -4.80 -4.83
C GLU A 220 -4.77 -5.34 -3.67
N CYS A 221 -4.48 -6.55 -3.18
CA CYS A 221 -5.15 -7.09 -2.00
C CYS A 221 -4.90 -6.23 -0.76
N ASP A 222 -3.65 -5.85 -0.50
CA ASP A 222 -3.29 -5.01 0.66
C ASP A 222 -3.89 -3.59 0.55
N ALA A 223 -4.07 -3.06 -0.66
CA ALA A 223 -4.81 -1.82 -0.90
C ALA A 223 -6.29 -1.93 -0.50
N PHE A 224 -6.98 -3.02 -0.88
CA PHE A 224 -8.37 -3.28 -0.44
C PHE A 224 -8.46 -3.44 1.08
N THR A 225 -7.53 -4.19 1.67
CA THR A 225 -7.46 -4.41 3.12
C THR A 225 -7.25 -3.10 3.87
N THR A 226 -6.34 -2.26 3.40
CA THR A 226 -6.07 -0.93 3.94
C THR A 226 -7.33 -0.05 3.87
N HIS A 227 -8.05 -0.07 2.75
CA HIS A 227 -9.28 0.70 2.59
C HIS A 227 -10.41 0.24 3.51
N LEU A 228 -10.63 -1.08 3.62
CA LEU A 228 -11.65 -1.65 4.52
C LEU A 228 -11.34 -1.38 5.99
N LEU A 229 -10.06 -1.46 6.38
CA LEU A 229 -9.62 -1.12 7.73
C LEU A 229 -9.80 0.37 8.02
N TRP A 230 -9.48 1.24 7.06
CA TRP A 230 -9.77 2.66 7.15
C TRP A 230 -11.26 2.93 7.38
N ALA A 231 -12.15 2.31 6.58
CA ALA A 231 -13.59 2.48 6.73
C ALA A 231 -14.05 2.08 8.13
N ARG A 232 -13.49 0.99 8.67
CA ARG A 232 -13.76 0.54 10.05
C ARG A 232 -13.29 1.53 11.10
N MET A 233 -12.08 2.08 10.94
CA MET A 233 -11.55 3.10 11.86
C MET A 233 -12.34 4.41 11.77
N ALA A 234 -12.79 4.80 10.57
CA ALA A 234 -13.65 5.95 10.36
C ALA A 234 -15.01 5.76 11.04
N HIS A 235 -15.57 4.55 10.96
CA HIS A 235 -16.79 4.19 11.68
C HIS A 235 -16.61 4.25 13.21
N PHE A 236 -15.55 3.65 13.73
CA PHE A 236 -15.21 3.71 15.15
C PHE A 236 -15.03 5.17 15.64
N ALA A 237 -14.45 6.04 14.80
CA ALA A 237 -14.28 7.46 15.10
C ALA A 237 -15.57 8.28 14.98
N GLY A 238 -16.69 7.69 14.56
CA GLY A 238 -17.96 8.39 14.33
C GLY A 238 -17.97 9.26 13.06
N LEU A 239 -16.97 9.11 12.17
CA LEU A 239 -16.86 9.85 10.92
C LEU A 239 -17.65 9.19 9.78
N LEU A 240 -17.88 7.88 9.88
CA LEU A 240 -18.89 7.16 9.12
C LEU A 240 -19.94 6.65 10.10
N ASP A 241 -21.20 7.05 9.92
CA ASP A 241 -22.28 6.39 10.65
C ASP A 241 -22.45 4.94 10.16
N LYS A 242 -23.34 4.17 10.81
CA LYS A 242 -23.57 2.77 10.45
C LYS A 242 -23.95 2.60 8.98
N LYS A 243 -24.84 3.45 8.45
CA LYS A 243 -25.32 3.36 7.07
C LYS A 243 -24.21 3.71 6.08
N ALA A 244 -23.42 4.73 6.37
CA ALA A 244 -22.29 5.13 5.55
C ALA A 244 -21.21 4.04 5.53
N TYR A 245 -20.89 3.43 6.68
CA TYR A 245 -19.96 2.32 6.77
C TYR A 245 -20.44 1.07 6.00
N GLU A 246 -21.72 0.71 6.10
CA GLU A 246 -22.32 -0.38 5.31
C GLU A 246 -22.32 -0.08 3.80
N THR A 247 -22.52 1.19 3.42
CA THR A 247 -22.45 1.64 2.02
C THR A 247 -21.02 1.52 1.48
N GLU A 248 -20.03 1.92 2.29
CA GLU A 248 -18.60 1.81 1.95
C GLU A 248 -18.20 0.34 1.70
N GLN A 249 -18.57 -0.56 2.61
CA GLN A 249 -18.27 -1.99 2.46
C GLN A 249 -18.93 -2.61 1.22
N ARG A 250 -20.15 -2.17 0.89
CA ARG A 250 -20.85 -2.63 -0.32
C ARG A 250 -20.15 -2.16 -1.58
N ALA A 251 -19.73 -0.90 -1.63
CA ALA A 251 -18.98 -0.36 -2.77
C ALA A 251 -17.65 -1.10 -2.97
N VAL A 252 -16.96 -1.48 -1.89
CA VAL A 252 -15.74 -2.32 -1.99
C VAL A 252 -16.06 -3.68 -2.59
N ARG A 253 -17.13 -4.34 -2.13
CA ARG A 253 -17.56 -5.64 -2.69
C ARG A 253 -17.91 -5.53 -4.18
N GLU A 254 -18.68 -4.52 -4.57
CA GLU A 254 -19.04 -4.27 -5.97
C GLU A 254 -17.80 -4.07 -6.84
N LEU A 255 -16.82 -3.29 -6.38
CA LEU A 255 -15.55 -3.08 -7.09
C LEU A 255 -14.73 -4.38 -7.19
N LEU A 256 -14.66 -5.18 -6.13
CA LEU A 256 -13.97 -6.48 -6.14
C LEU A 256 -14.63 -7.44 -7.14
N GLU A 257 -15.96 -7.51 -7.16
CA GLU A 257 -16.73 -8.36 -8.08
C GLU A 257 -16.53 -7.92 -9.53
N GLU A 258 -16.57 -6.61 -9.80
CA GLU A 258 -16.26 -6.04 -11.10
C GLU A 258 -14.86 -6.44 -11.56
N CYS A 259 -13.83 -6.18 -10.74
CA CYS A 259 -12.46 -6.51 -11.08
C CYS A 259 -12.26 -8.02 -11.29
N ALA A 260 -12.86 -8.86 -10.46
CA ALA A 260 -12.80 -10.31 -10.58
C ALA A 260 -13.47 -10.82 -11.87
N SER A 261 -14.53 -10.15 -12.34
CA SER A 261 -15.18 -10.45 -13.63
C SER A 261 -14.32 -10.06 -14.83
N GLN A 262 -13.40 -9.11 -14.65
CA GLN A 262 -12.44 -8.64 -15.66
C GLN A 262 -11.14 -9.48 -15.69
N GLY A 263 -11.11 -10.61 -14.97
CA GLY A 263 -9.99 -11.56 -15.01
C GLY A 263 -9.00 -11.46 -13.85
N LYS A 264 -9.28 -10.66 -12.81
CA LYS A 264 -8.47 -10.59 -11.59
C LYS A 264 -8.84 -11.71 -10.60
N ASP A 265 -8.40 -12.93 -10.87
CA ASP A 265 -8.77 -14.12 -10.08
C ASP A 265 -8.30 -14.07 -8.62
N HIS A 266 -7.22 -13.35 -8.31
CA HIS A 266 -6.77 -13.10 -6.93
C HIS A 266 -7.83 -12.32 -6.13
N LEU A 267 -8.57 -11.41 -6.75
CA LEU A 267 -9.65 -10.66 -6.10
C LEU A 267 -10.91 -11.51 -5.90
N ARG A 268 -11.13 -12.53 -6.72
CA ARG A 268 -12.14 -13.56 -6.44
C ARG A 268 -11.78 -14.34 -5.18
N THR A 269 -10.51 -14.73 -5.07
CA THR A 269 -9.99 -15.38 -3.85
C THR A 269 -10.13 -14.47 -2.63
N TYR A 270 -9.85 -13.17 -2.77
CA TYR A 270 -10.07 -12.16 -1.74
C TYR A 270 -11.53 -12.11 -1.28
N LEU A 271 -12.49 -12.05 -2.22
CA LEU A 271 -13.92 -12.05 -1.90
C LEU A 271 -14.36 -13.29 -1.11
N HIS A 272 -13.95 -14.48 -1.56
CA HIS A 272 -14.23 -15.73 -0.85
C HIS A 272 -13.65 -15.71 0.56
N LYS A 273 -12.41 -15.26 0.71
CA LYS A 273 -11.79 -15.16 2.03
C LYS A 273 -12.52 -14.16 2.93
N TRP A 274 -13.01 -13.08 2.35
CA TRP A 274 -13.78 -12.09 3.09
C TRP A 274 -15.10 -12.67 3.60
N ASP A 275 -15.81 -13.44 2.77
CA ASP A 275 -17.05 -14.12 3.17
C ASP A 275 -16.83 -15.11 4.32
N GLU A 276 -15.80 -15.96 4.23
CA GLU A 276 -15.41 -16.90 5.28
C GLU A 276 -15.17 -16.19 6.63
N LEU A 277 -14.38 -15.11 6.59
CA LEU A 277 -14.02 -14.36 7.79
C LEU A 277 -15.23 -13.63 8.41
N GLN A 278 -16.13 -13.09 7.59
CA GLN A 278 -17.37 -12.48 8.06
C GLN A 278 -18.31 -13.52 8.69
N GLU A 279 -18.36 -14.74 8.16
CA GLU A 279 -19.13 -15.84 8.75
C GLU A 279 -18.55 -16.27 10.11
N MET A 280 -17.23 -16.41 10.21
CA MET A 280 -16.56 -16.72 11.49
C MET A 280 -16.87 -15.66 12.56
N MET A 281 -16.81 -14.37 12.20
CA MET A 281 -17.13 -13.28 13.12
C MET A 281 -18.58 -13.32 13.61
N ARG A 282 -19.55 -13.59 12.72
CA ARG A 282 -20.96 -13.74 13.09
C ARG A 282 -21.22 -14.96 13.97
N GLY A 283 -20.53 -16.08 13.71
CA GLY A 283 -20.64 -17.29 14.53
C GLY A 283 -20.06 -17.11 15.95
N GLN A 284 -18.99 -16.32 16.07
CA GLN A 284 -18.36 -16.02 17.36
C GLN A 284 -19.11 -14.93 18.15
N TYR A 285 -19.73 -13.96 17.46
CA TYR A 285 -20.45 -12.83 18.04
C TYR A 285 -21.80 -12.61 17.33
N PRO A 286 -22.88 -13.33 17.73
CA PRO A 286 -24.15 -13.34 17.00
C PRO A 286 -24.90 -12.01 16.95
N ASN A 287 -24.50 -11.04 17.76
CA ASN A 287 -25.16 -9.74 17.94
C ASN A 287 -24.31 -8.54 17.49
N SER A 288 -23.15 -8.77 16.87
CA SER A 288 -22.25 -7.70 16.37
C SER A 288 -22.41 -7.43 14.88
#